data_AF-A0A2E8C9Z6-F1
#
_entry.id   AF-A0A2E8C9Z6-F1
#
_cell.length_a   1.000
_cell.length_b   1.000
_cell.length_c   1.000
_cell.angle_alpha   90.00
_cell.angle_beta   90.00
_cell.angle_gamma   90.00
#
_symmetry.space_group_name_H-M   'P 1'
#
loop_
_entity.id
_entity.type
_entity.pdbx_description
1 polymer ?
#
loop_
_entity_poly.entity_id
_entity_poly.type
_entity_poly.pdbx_seq_one_letter_code
_entity_poly.pdbx_strand_id
1 'polypeptide(L)'
;MFGAVFLLVFSASVTGFLVAYAYNLISLSGSELAQLRFDLNESSVENDSLRREIAFLERASEVDKNAAFQSNALSAKLRLQILELESDVEYYRKVISEEVGNTGLSISSFDLFATSIEKKYRYRIVLRQQDADGDSYLEGSVTVLVTGKKAGVDLAIPIHKLSSDQDGLDIRLRFKYFQNVEGELEIPDEFQPVRIDIEASSEEPVKKTVKKSVLWSELVTNL
;
A
#
# COMPACT_ATOMS: atom_id res chain seq x y z
N MET A 1 -46.71 69.62 -76.43
CA MET A 1 -47.23 68.81 -75.32
C MET A 1 -46.30 67.64 -74.94
N PHE A 2 -45.55 67.03 -75.87
CA PHE A 2 -44.68 65.87 -75.60
C PHE A 2 -43.41 66.14 -74.75
N GLY A 3 -42.80 67.33 -74.84
CA GLY A 3 -41.56 67.64 -74.10
C GLY A 3 -41.70 67.71 -72.57
N ALA A 4 -42.85 68.14 -72.06
CA ALA A 4 -43.11 68.22 -70.61
C ALA A 4 -43.26 66.83 -69.98
N VAL A 5 -43.86 65.89 -70.69
CA VAL A 5 -44.01 64.49 -70.24
C VAL A 5 -42.64 63.81 -70.19
N PHE A 6 -41.76 64.07 -71.16
CA PHE A 6 -40.42 63.49 -71.18
C PHE A 6 -39.55 63.99 -70.01
N LEU A 7 -39.65 65.27 -69.66
CA LEU A 7 -38.96 65.83 -68.49
C LEU A 7 -39.46 65.23 -67.17
N LEU A 8 -40.77 65.01 -67.02
CA LEU A 8 -41.32 64.39 -65.82
C LEU A 8 -40.89 62.94 -65.67
N VAL A 9 -40.94 62.15 -66.75
CA VAL A 9 -40.47 60.76 -66.73
C VAL A 9 -38.98 60.68 -66.44
N PHE A 10 -38.18 61.57 -67.03
CA PHE A 10 -36.74 61.63 -66.76
C PHE A 10 -36.46 61.99 -65.29
N SER A 11 -37.17 62.98 -64.74
CA SER A 11 -37.02 63.35 -63.33
C SER A 11 -37.38 62.21 -62.38
N ALA A 12 -38.48 61.48 -62.64
CA ALA A 12 -38.90 60.34 -61.83
C ALA A 12 -37.90 59.18 -61.92
N SER A 13 -37.33 58.92 -63.09
CA SER A 13 -36.31 57.89 -63.28
C SER A 13 -35.01 58.24 -62.56
N VAL A 14 -34.59 59.51 -62.61
CA VAL A 14 -33.41 60.00 -61.88
C VAL A 14 -33.64 59.92 -60.37
N THR A 15 -34.81 60.33 -59.88
CA THR A 15 -35.14 60.23 -58.45
C THR A 15 -35.20 58.77 -58.00
N GLY A 16 -35.82 57.88 -58.78
CA GLY A 16 -35.87 56.45 -58.49
C GLY A 16 -34.48 55.80 -58.45
N PHE A 17 -33.61 56.15 -59.40
CA PHE A 17 -32.23 55.66 -59.44
C PHE A 17 -31.42 56.16 -58.22
N LEU A 18 -31.54 57.45 -57.87
CA LEU A 18 -30.86 58.00 -56.70
C LEU A 18 -31.33 57.36 -55.39
N VAL A 19 -32.64 57.13 -55.25
CA VAL A 19 -33.21 56.45 -54.09
C VAL A 19 -32.74 54.99 -54.02
N ALA A 20 -32.79 54.25 -55.14
CA ALA A 20 -32.32 52.87 -55.20
C ALA A 20 -30.82 52.74 -54.89
N TYR A 21 -29.99 53.65 -55.42
CA TYR A 21 -28.56 53.71 -55.15
C TYR A 21 -28.28 53.98 -53.67
N ALA A 22 -28.98 54.95 -53.06
CA ALA A 22 -28.87 55.25 -51.64
C ALA A 22 -29.29 54.06 -50.75
N TYR A 23 -30.40 53.38 -51.08
CA TYR A 23 -30.83 52.18 -50.36
C TYR A 23 -29.81 51.04 -50.47
N ASN A 24 -29.22 50.81 -51.65
CA ASN A 24 -28.21 49.77 -51.83
C ASN A 24 -26.95 50.05 -50.98
N LEU A 25 -26.46 51.29 -50.97
CA LEU A 25 -25.30 51.72 -50.16
C LEU A 25 -25.53 51.55 -48.65
N ILE A 26 -26.72 51.93 -48.16
CA ILE A 26 -27.10 51.79 -46.75
C ILE A 26 -27.27 50.31 -46.38
N SER A 27 -27.81 49.49 -47.29
CA SER A 27 -27.99 48.06 -47.03
C SER A 27 -26.67 47.29 -46.96
N LEU A 28 -25.70 47.60 -47.85
CA LEU A 28 -24.39 46.95 -47.89
C LEU A 28 -23.59 47.24 -46.61
N SER A 29 -23.57 48.51 -46.21
CA SER A 29 -22.88 48.94 -44.97
C SER A 29 -23.52 48.37 -43.70
N GLY A 30 -24.84 48.19 -43.69
CA GLY A 30 -25.55 47.52 -42.60
C GLY A 30 -25.20 46.03 -42.44
N SER A 31 -25.05 45.31 -43.55
CA SER A 31 -24.69 43.88 -43.53
C SER A 31 -23.23 43.64 -43.10
N GLU A 32 -22.28 44.47 -43.54
CA GLU A 32 -20.87 44.35 -43.14
C GLU A 32 -20.69 44.63 -41.64
N LEU A 33 -21.38 45.64 -41.11
CA LEU A 33 -21.38 45.93 -39.66
C LEU A 33 -22.04 44.82 -38.84
N ALA A 34 -23.08 44.17 -39.37
CA ALA A 34 -23.73 43.04 -38.72
C ALA A 34 -22.82 41.81 -38.66
N GLN A 35 -22.12 41.49 -39.76
CA GLN A 35 -21.13 40.40 -39.80
C GLN A 35 -19.97 40.67 -38.85
N LEU A 36 -19.39 41.88 -38.89
CA LEU A 36 -18.27 42.22 -38.03
C LEU A 36 -18.65 42.16 -36.53
N ARG A 37 -19.88 42.54 -36.18
CA ARG A 37 -20.40 42.39 -34.81
C ARG A 37 -20.65 40.94 -34.42
N PHE A 38 -21.10 40.12 -35.37
CA PHE A 38 -21.28 38.69 -35.14
C PHE A 38 -19.94 38.02 -34.86
N ASP A 39 -18.94 38.24 -35.71
CA ASP A 39 -17.59 37.67 -35.56
C ASP A 39 -16.92 38.14 -34.26
N LEU A 40 -17.09 39.43 -33.90
CA LEU A 40 -16.55 39.97 -32.65
C LEU A 40 -17.23 39.33 -31.44
N ASN A 41 -18.54 39.11 -31.49
CA ASN A 41 -19.27 38.45 -30.43
C ASN A 41 -18.89 36.96 -30.32
N GLU A 42 -18.75 36.26 -31.43
CA GLU A 42 -18.27 34.87 -31.47
C GLU A 42 -16.88 34.76 -30.87
N SER A 43 -15.93 35.60 -31.32
CA SER A 43 -14.57 35.63 -30.79
C SER A 43 -14.54 36.02 -29.30
N SER A 44 -15.42 36.92 -28.85
CA SER A 44 -15.56 37.26 -27.43
C SER A 44 -16.05 36.07 -26.61
N VAL A 45 -17.05 35.33 -27.09
CA VAL A 45 -17.57 34.13 -26.42
C VAL A 45 -16.51 33.03 -26.36
N GLU A 46 -15.77 32.83 -27.44
CA GLU A 46 -14.65 31.91 -27.50
C GLU A 46 -13.55 32.31 -26.51
N ASN A 47 -13.17 33.59 -26.47
CA ASN A 47 -12.17 34.10 -25.52
C ASN A 47 -12.59 33.84 -24.07
N ASP A 48 -13.86 34.09 -23.75
CA ASP A 48 -14.40 33.84 -22.43
C ASP A 48 -14.42 32.35 -22.08
N SER A 49 -14.68 31.46 -23.05
CA SER A 49 -14.60 30.02 -22.85
C SER A 49 -13.18 29.54 -22.58
N LEU A 50 -12.20 30.00 -23.38
CA LEU A 50 -10.79 29.69 -23.22
C LEU A 50 -10.25 30.20 -21.88
N ARG A 51 -10.66 31.40 -21.45
CA ARG A 51 -10.30 31.93 -20.12
C ARG A 51 -10.81 31.06 -18.99
N ARG A 52 -12.05 30.56 -19.09
CA ARG A 52 -12.62 29.64 -18.10
C ARG A 52 -11.87 28.31 -18.07
N GLU A 53 -11.51 27.79 -19.24
CA GLU A 53 -10.77 26.53 -19.36
C GLU A 53 -9.35 26.64 -18.77
N ILE A 54 -8.62 27.73 -19.06
CA ILE A 54 -7.32 28.00 -18.45
C ILE A 54 -7.44 28.07 -16.93
N ALA A 55 -8.41 28.83 -16.40
CA ALA A 55 -8.60 28.95 -14.95
C ALA A 55 -8.95 27.60 -14.28
N PHE A 56 -9.65 26.72 -15.00
CA PHE A 56 -9.92 25.36 -14.54
C PHE A 56 -8.65 24.49 -14.54
N LEU A 57 -7.89 24.50 -15.64
CA LEU A 57 -6.65 23.75 -15.78
C LEU A 57 -5.56 24.18 -14.78
N GLU A 58 -5.45 25.48 -14.50
CA GLU A 58 -4.52 26.00 -13.49
C GLU A 58 -4.85 25.46 -12.10
N ARG A 59 -6.12 25.50 -11.71
CA ARG A 59 -6.58 24.95 -10.42
C ARG A 59 -6.39 23.44 -10.36
N ALA A 60 -6.70 22.72 -11.43
CA ALA A 60 -6.47 21.27 -11.50
C ALA A 60 -4.99 20.93 -11.34
N SER A 61 -4.10 21.68 -12.02
CA SER A 61 -2.65 21.51 -11.89
C SER A 61 -2.14 21.80 -10.48
N GLU A 62 -2.67 22.82 -9.81
CA GLU A 62 -2.32 23.14 -8.42
C GLU A 62 -2.74 22.02 -7.45
N VAL A 63 -3.94 21.47 -7.62
CA VAL A 63 -4.43 20.31 -6.85
C VAL A 63 -3.53 19.09 -7.10
N ASP A 64 -3.21 18.78 -8.35
CA ASP A 64 -2.36 17.63 -8.71
C ASP A 64 -0.94 17.76 -8.13
N LYS A 65 -0.34 18.96 -8.19
CA LYS A 65 0.97 19.23 -7.58
C LYS A 65 0.94 19.03 -6.07
N ASN A 66 -0.11 19.52 -5.40
CA ASN A 66 -0.28 19.36 -3.96
C ASN A 66 -0.49 17.89 -3.57
N ALA A 67 -1.31 17.15 -4.33
CA ALA A 67 -1.51 15.71 -4.11
C ALA A 67 -0.21 14.91 -4.31
N ALA A 68 0.54 15.22 -5.37
CA ALA A 68 1.84 14.59 -5.64
C ALA A 68 2.86 14.92 -4.53
N PHE A 69 2.91 16.16 -4.05
CA PHE A 69 3.77 16.54 -2.94
C PHE A 69 3.41 15.79 -1.65
N GLN A 70 2.12 15.73 -1.29
CA GLN A 70 1.65 15.00 -0.12
C GLN A 70 1.95 13.50 -0.19
N SER A 71 1.73 12.87 -1.36
CA SER A 71 2.05 11.45 -1.56
C SER A 71 3.55 11.16 -1.42
N ASN A 72 4.40 12.02 -2.00
CA ASN A 72 5.85 11.90 -1.86
C ASN A 72 6.31 12.12 -0.41
N ALA A 73 5.74 13.11 0.28
CA ALA A 73 6.04 13.38 1.69
C ALA A 73 5.63 12.20 2.59
N LEU A 74 4.45 11.61 2.36
CA LEU A 74 4.00 10.41 3.07
C LEU A 74 4.93 9.22 2.80
N SER A 75 5.32 9.00 1.54
CA SER A 75 6.27 7.94 1.16
C SER A 75 7.63 8.12 1.83
N ALA A 76 8.14 9.35 1.89
CA ALA A 76 9.39 9.67 2.59
C ALA A 76 9.27 9.41 4.09
N LYS A 77 8.15 9.81 4.72
CA LYS A 77 7.88 9.55 6.14
C LYS A 77 7.83 8.06 6.44
N LEU A 78 7.14 7.27 5.61
CA LEU A 78 7.06 5.82 5.76
C LEU A 78 8.44 5.16 5.60
N ARG A 79 9.25 5.60 4.63
CA ARG A 79 10.64 5.12 4.47
C ARG A 79 11.50 5.42 5.69
N LEU A 80 11.38 6.63 6.26
CA LEU A 80 12.08 6.99 7.49
C LEU A 80 11.63 6.14 8.67
N GLN A 81 10.33 5.87 8.81
CA GLN A 81 9.79 4.98 9.84
C GLN A 81 10.28 3.53 9.65
N ILE A 82 10.38 3.04 8.42
CA ILE A 82 10.95 1.72 8.13
C ILE A 82 12.43 1.70 8.55
N LEU A 83 13.22 2.71 8.18
CA LEU A 83 14.63 2.78 8.57
C LEU A 83 14.83 2.89 10.09
N GLU A 84 13.96 3.64 10.78
CA GLU A 84 13.94 3.73 12.24
C GLU A 84 13.60 2.39 12.87
N LEU A 85 12.57 1.69 12.39
CA LEU A 85 12.19 0.36 12.86
C LEU A 85 13.26 -0.70 12.55
N GLU A 86 13.90 -0.63 11.39
CA GLU A 86 15.02 -1.52 11.02
C GLU A 86 16.24 -1.26 11.91
N SER A 87 16.56 0.02 12.17
CA SER A 87 17.62 0.42 13.10
C SER A 87 17.31 0.00 14.53
N ASP A 88 16.07 0.13 14.99
CA ASP A 88 15.65 -0.32 16.31
C ASP A 88 15.79 -1.85 16.41
N VAL A 89 15.34 -2.60 15.40
CA VAL A 89 15.53 -4.05 15.35
C VAL A 89 17.01 -4.43 15.30
N GLU A 90 17.85 -3.71 14.57
CA GLU A 90 19.30 -3.95 14.52
C GLU A 90 19.98 -3.59 15.84
N TYR A 91 19.58 -2.50 16.49
CA TYR A 91 20.03 -2.13 17.83
C TYR A 91 19.61 -3.16 18.87
N TYR A 92 18.35 -3.60 18.86
CA TYR A 92 17.87 -4.69 19.72
C TYR A 92 18.64 -5.98 19.43
N ARG A 93 18.85 -6.34 18.16
CA ARG A 93 19.70 -7.48 17.78
C ARG A 93 21.13 -7.31 18.29
N LYS A 94 21.71 -6.11 18.24
CA LYS A 94 23.07 -5.84 18.68
C LYS A 94 23.22 -5.92 20.19
N VAL A 95 22.32 -5.28 20.94
CA VAL A 95 22.24 -5.37 22.41
C VAL A 95 22.00 -6.81 22.85
N ILE A 96 21.13 -7.55 22.16
CA ILE A 96 20.90 -8.97 22.42
C ILE A 96 22.11 -9.81 21.98
N SER A 97 22.80 -9.48 20.88
CA SER A 97 23.95 -10.24 20.37
C SER A 97 25.24 -10.03 21.17
N GLU A 98 25.43 -8.84 21.75
CA GLU A 98 26.52 -8.57 22.69
C GLU A 98 26.26 -9.26 24.05
N GLU A 99 24.99 -9.56 24.38
CA GLU A 99 24.63 -10.50 25.45
C GLU A 99 24.69 -11.99 25.06
N VAL A 100 24.84 -12.33 23.77
CA VAL A 100 24.95 -13.71 23.23
C VAL A 100 26.40 -14.21 23.18
N GLY A 101 27.36 -13.42 23.66
CA GLY A 101 28.59 -14.01 24.18
C GLY A 101 28.25 -14.84 25.43
N ASN A 102 28.17 -16.17 25.30
CA ASN A 102 27.96 -17.16 26.38
C ASN A 102 26.50 -17.40 26.87
N THR A 103 25.49 -17.42 25.98
CA THR A 103 24.07 -17.56 26.41
C THR A 103 23.64 -18.94 26.91
N GLY A 104 24.42 -20.01 26.72
CA GLY A 104 23.97 -21.35 27.06
C GLY A 104 22.80 -21.85 26.18
N LEU A 105 21.62 -21.22 26.13
CA LEU A 105 20.44 -21.67 25.36
C LEU A 105 20.50 -21.32 23.87
N SER A 106 20.10 -22.25 22.99
CA SER A 106 19.95 -22.00 21.55
C SER A 106 18.82 -22.83 20.91
N ILE A 107 18.14 -22.27 19.90
CA ILE A 107 17.14 -22.96 19.07
C ILE A 107 17.82 -23.47 17.79
N SER A 108 18.16 -24.76 17.77
CA SER A 108 18.92 -25.38 16.67
C SER A 108 18.09 -25.52 15.40
N SER A 109 16.97 -26.21 15.46
CA SER A 109 16.07 -26.40 14.31
C SER A 109 14.61 -26.36 14.73
N PHE A 110 13.77 -26.04 13.75
CA PHE A 110 12.33 -26.23 13.79
C PHE A 110 11.95 -26.91 12.49
N ASP A 111 11.44 -28.12 12.60
CA ASP A 111 11.10 -28.98 11.47
C ASP A 111 9.61 -29.29 11.54
N LEU A 112 8.97 -29.40 10.37
CA LEU A 112 7.53 -29.54 10.26
C LEU A 112 7.28 -30.64 9.23
N PHE A 113 6.50 -31.67 9.61
CA PHE A 113 6.27 -32.89 8.84
C PHE A 113 4.80 -33.06 8.51
N ALA A 114 4.46 -33.29 7.23
CA ALA A 114 3.09 -33.62 6.84
C ALA A 114 2.67 -34.98 7.41
N THR A 115 1.43 -35.07 7.88
CA THR A 115 0.83 -36.33 8.33
C THR A 115 -0.08 -36.91 7.23
N SER A 116 -0.67 -38.09 7.49
CA SER A 116 -1.67 -38.69 6.60
C SER A 116 -3.01 -37.93 6.58
N ILE A 117 -3.21 -36.98 7.49
CA ILE A 117 -4.42 -36.16 7.62
C ILE A 117 -4.12 -34.77 7.05
N GLU A 118 -5.00 -34.28 6.17
CA GLU A 118 -4.87 -32.96 5.57
C GLU A 118 -4.86 -31.86 6.65
N LYS A 119 -4.04 -30.81 6.46
CA LYS A 119 -3.85 -29.68 7.40
C LYS A 119 -3.32 -30.05 8.80
N LYS A 120 -2.94 -31.31 8.99
CA LYS A 120 -2.33 -31.79 10.22
C LYS A 120 -0.85 -32.07 10.00
N TYR A 121 -0.02 -31.46 10.83
CA TYR A 121 1.43 -31.54 10.73
C TYR A 121 2.04 -31.93 12.07
N ARG A 122 3.13 -32.67 12.04
CA ARG A 122 3.96 -32.95 13.21
C ARG A 122 5.12 -31.98 13.23
N TYR A 123 5.33 -31.28 14.34
CA TYR A 123 6.48 -30.39 14.49
C TYR A 123 7.54 -31.02 15.39
N ARG A 124 8.79 -30.60 15.19
CA ARG A 124 9.93 -30.91 16.05
C ARG A 124 10.75 -29.66 16.25
N ILE A 125 10.98 -29.30 17.50
CA ILE A 125 11.87 -28.20 17.90
C ILE A 125 13.05 -28.80 18.62
N VAL A 126 14.27 -28.47 18.19
CA VAL A 126 15.50 -28.91 18.84
C VAL A 126 16.13 -27.75 19.58
N LEU A 127 16.11 -27.80 20.90
CA LEU A 127 16.77 -26.83 21.78
C LEU A 127 18.09 -27.41 22.27
N ARG A 128 19.14 -26.60 22.33
CA ARG A 128 20.48 -27.03 22.77
C ARG A 128 21.11 -26.07 23.76
N GLN A 129 21.92 -26.62 24.65
CA GLN A 129 22.83 -25.86 25.49
C GLN A 129 24.22 -25.79 24.82
N GLN A 130 24.66 -24.59 24.40
CA GLN A 130 25.94 -24.35 23.70
C GLN A 130 27.16 -24.57 24.62
N ASP A 131 27.04 -24.20 25.90
CA ASP A 131 28.11 -24.31 26.91
C ASP A 131 27.84 -25.47 27.88
N ALA A 132 27.46 -26.63 27.34
CA ALA A 132 27.08 -27.78 28.14
C ALA A 132 28.30 -28.54 28.67
N ASP A 133 28.76 -28.19 29.87
CA ASP A 133 29.76 -28.98 30.61
C ASP A 133 29.19 -30.31 31.16
N GLY A 134 27.86 -30.53 31.06
CA GLY A 134 27.16 -31.75 31.49
C GLY A 134 26.73 -31.79 32.96
N ASP A 135 27.17 -30.82 33.76
CA ASP A 135 26.91 -30.74 35.20
C ASP A 135 25.67 -29.90 35.55
N SER A 136 25.28 -28.94 34.70
CA SER A 136 24.09 -28.10 34.92
C SER A 136 22.90 -28.55 34.08
N TYR A 137 21.70 -28.46 34.66
CA TYR A 137 20.46 -28.50 33.88
C TYR A 137 20.09 -27.08 33.49
N LEU A 138 19.60 -26.93 32.27
CA LEU A 138 18.90 -25.76 31.80
C LEU A 138 17.41 -25.96 32.05
N GLU A 139 16.82 -25.08 32.85
CA GLU A 139 15.39 -25.06 33.12
C GLU A 139 14.78 -23.80 32.48
N GLY A 140 13.58 -23.93 31.91
CA GLY A 140 12.98 -22.84 31.16
C GLY A 140 11.63 -23.16 30.53
N SER A 141 11.26 -22.39 29.53
CA SER A 141 10.03 -22.57 28.75
C SER A 141 10.21 -22.21 27.28
N VAL A 142 9.39 -22.79 26.41
CA VAL A 142 9.27 -22.36 25.02
C VAL A 142 7.81 -22.08 24.66
N THR A 143 7.60 -20.95 24.02
CA THR A 143 6.32 -20.52 23.47
C THR A 143 6.45 -20.52 21.95
N VAL A 144 5.42 -21.03 21.25
CA VAL A 144 5.39 -21.08 19.78
C VAL A 144 4.11 -20.42 19.29
N LEU A 145 4.24 -19.49 18.35
CA LEU A 145 3.13 -18.79 17.72
C LEU A 145 3.17 -19.01 16.21
N VAL A 146 2.02 -19.35 15.64
CA VAL A 146 1.83 -19.44 14.20
C VAL A 146 1.11 -18.18 13.74
N THR A 147 1.81 -17.36 12.96
CA THR A 147 1.27 -16.10 12.43
C THR A 147 0.85 -16.32 10.99
N GLY A 148 -0.37 -15.88 10.65
CA GLY A 148 -0.95 -16.07 9.34
C GLY A 148 -2.10 -15.10 9.08
N LYS A 149 -2.87 -15.38 8.04
CA LYS A 149 -4.06 -14.62 7.68
C LYS A 149 -5.31 -15.48 7.80
N LYS A 150 -6.35 -14.96 8.44
CA LYS A 150 -7.70 -15.55 8.41
C LYS A 150 -8.66 -14.56 7.77
N ALA A 151 -9.31 -14.97 6.68
CA ALA A 151 -10.23 -14.09 5.92
C ALA A 151 -9.63 -12.71 5.57
N GLY A 152 -8.31 -12.64 5.33
CA GLY A 152 -7.58 -11.40 5.00
C GLY A 152 -7.08 -10.58 6.20
N VAL A 153 -7.42 -10.96 7.44
CA VAL A 153 -6.95 -10.29 8.67
C VAL A 153 -5.75 -11.05 9.24
N ASP A 154 -4.71 -10.33 9.64
CA ASP A 154 -3.55 -10.90 10.31
C ASP A 154 -3.95 -11.46 11.68
N LEU A 155 -3.60 -12.73 11.92
CA LEU A 155 -3.92 -13.45 13.14
C LEU A 155 -2.71 -14.27 13.58
N ALA A 156 -2.35 -14.15 14.86
CA ALA A 156 -1.34 -14.98 15.51
C ALA A 156 -2.05 -15.96 16.44
N ILE A 157 -1.83 -17.25 16.19
CA ILE A 157 -2.44 -18.33 16.98
C ILE A 157 -1.32 -19.06 17.74
N PRO A 158 -1.38 -19.11 19.08
CA PRO A 158 -0.42 -19.86 19.86
C PRO A 158 -0.63 -21.37 19.68
N ILE A 159 0.45 -22.16 19.74
CA ILE A 159 0.43 -23.58 19.34
C ILE A 159 -0.53 -24.44 20.18
N HIS A 160 -0.76 -24.12 21.45
CA HIS A 160 -1.72 -24.82 22.31
C HIS A 160 -3.19 -24.69 21.85
N LYS A 161 -3.50 -23.72 20.97
CA LYS A 161 -4.82 -23.62 20.32
C LYS A 161 -4.90 -24.44 19.03
N LEU A 162 -3.75 -24.86 18.50
CA LEU A 162 -3.61 -25.65 17.27
C LEU A 162 -3.29 -27.11 17.55
N SER A 163 -2.80 -27.43 18.75
CA SER A 163 -2.39 -28.76 19.18
C SER A 163 -3.29 -29.24 20.32
N SER A 164 -3.83 -30.45 20.19
CA SER A 164 -4.50 -31.13 21.30
C SER A 164 -3.53 -31.78 22.29
N ASP A 165 -2.24 -31.86 21.94
CA ASP A 165 -1.19 -32.49 22.75
C ASP A 165 -0.54 -31.51 23.73
N GLN A 166 -0.84 -30.22 23.61
CA GLN A 166 -0.22 -29.15 24.40
C GLN A 166 -1.26 -28.45 25.26
N ASP A 167 -1.33 -28.82 26.54
CA ASP A 167 -2.30 -28.27 27.50
C ASP A 167 -1.92 -26.86 28.04
N GLY A 168 -0.73 -26.35 27.73
CA GLY A 168 -0.19 -25.10 28.26
C GLY A 168 0.31 -24.13 27.20
N LEU A 169 0.24 -22.83 27.51
CA LEU A 169 0.77 -21.75 26.64
C LEU A 169 2.29 -21.86 26.46
N ASP A 170 2.96 -22.36 27.50
CA ASP A 170 4.41 -22.50 27.61
C ASP A 170 4.77 -23.97 27.84
N ILE A 171 5.67 -24.49 27.01
CA ILE A 171 6.17 -25.86 27.12
C ILE A 171 7.41 -25.82 28.03
N ARG A 172 7.34 -26.47 29.18
CA ARG A 172 8.46 -26.51 30.14
C ARG A 172 9.66 -27.25 29.58
N LEU A 173 10.83 -26.66 29.76
CA LEU A 173 12.12 -27.18 29.34
C LEU A 173 12.93 -27.57 30.56
N ARG A 174 13.58 -28.75 30.49
CA ARG A 174 14.53 -29.23 31.49
C ARG A 174 15.49 -30.22 30.87
N PHE A 175 16.70 -29.77 30.54
CA PHE A 175 17.69 -30.62 29.85
C PHE A 175 19.13 -30.22 30.16
N LYS A 176 20.08 -31.15 29.97
CA LYS A 176 21.52 -30.90 30.13
C LYS A 176 22.24 -30.54 28.83
N TYR A 177 21.80 -31.11 27.71
CA TYR A 177 22.47 -30.94 26.42
C TYR A 177 21.48 -30.45 25.37
N PHE A 178 20.37 -31.16 25.23
CA PHE A 178 19.31 -30.82 24.30
C PHE A 178 17.98 -31.39 24.75
N GLN A 179 16.90 -30.78 24.26
CA GLN A 179 15.55 -31.31 24.38
C GLN A 179 14.86 -31.17 23.03
N ASN A 180 14.19 -32.25 22.63
CA ASN A 180 13.27 -32.22 21.51
C ASN A 180 11.88 -31.95 22.05
N VAL A 181 11.24 -30.92 21.51
CA VAL A 181 9.82 -30.66 21.74
C VAL A 181 9.08 -31.06 20.49
N GLU A 182 8.28 -32.11 20.60
CA GLU A 182 7.50 -32.66 19.49
C GLU A 182 6.01 -32.58 19.82
N GLY A 183 5.18 -32.47 18.79
CA GLY A 183 3.73 -32.50 18.90
C GLY A 183 3.06 -32.42 17.54
N GLU A 184 1.74 -32.48 17.54
CA GLU A 184 0.95 -32.32 16.32
C GLU A 184 0.23 -30.97 16.34
N LEU A 185 0.24 -30.27 15.21
CA LEU A 185 -0.51 -29.03 15.00
C LEU A 185 -1.55 -29.28 13.90
N GLU A 186 -2.74 -28.75 14.11
CA GLU A 186 -3.84 -28.76 13.16
C GLU A 186 -4.15 -27.31 12.76
N ILE A 187 -4.10 -27.04 11.46
CA ILE A 187 -4.35 -25.71 10.91
C ILE A 187 -5.86 -25.53 10.69
N PRO A 188 -6.52 -24.55 11.34
CA PRO A 188 -7.94 -24.30 11.17
C PRO A 188 -8.31 -23.94 9.74
N ASP A 189 -9.56 -24.22 9.39
CA ASP A 189 -10.12 -23.75 8.14
C ASP A 189 -10.04 -22.22 8.02
N GLU A 190 -9.80 -21.77 6.78
CA GLU A 190 -9.61 -20.36 6.41
C GLU A 190 -8.38 -19.66 7.00
N PHE A 191 -7.52 -20.37 7.73
CA PHE A 191 -6.23 -19.83 8.22
C PHE A 191 -5.09 -20.20 7.27
N GLN A 192 -4.40 -19.18 6.75
CA GLN A 192 -3.22 -19.32 5.90
C GLN A 192 -1.97 -18.94 6.70
N PRO A 193 -1.19 -19.92 7.20
CA PRO A 193 0.03 -19.64 7.95
C PRO A 193 1.09 -19.01 7.05
N VAL A 194 1.81 -18.02 7.59
CA VAL A 194 2.86 -17.26 6.88
C VAL A 194 4.21 -17.48 7.54
N ARG A 195 4.26 -17.48 8.87
CA ARG A 195 5.50 -17.62 9.64
C ARG A 195 5.24 -18.27 10.99
N ILE A 196 6.26 -18.94 11.52
CA ILE A 196 6.27 -19.46 12.89
C ILE A 196 7.30 -18.67 13.69
N ASP A 197 6.87 -18.16 14.83
CA ASP A 197 7.69 -17.41 15.78
C ASP A 197 7.87 -18.26 17.04
N ILE A 198 9.12 -18.53 17.40
CA ILE A 198 9.52 -19.39 18.53
C ILE A 198 10.30 -18.53 19.51
N GLU A 199 9.86 -18.55 20.77
CA GLU A 199 10.50 -17.84 21.86
C GLU A 199 10.83 -18.84 22.97
N ALA A 200 12.11 -19.06 23.22
CA ALA A 200 12.59 -19.93 24.27
C ALA A 200 13.23 -19.07 25.37
N SER A 201 12.84 -19.30 26.62
CA SER A 201 13.42 -18.65 27.78
C SER A 201 14.03 -19.68 28.73
N SER A 202 15.16 -19.35 29.35
CA SER A 202 15.74 -20.08 30.48
C SER A 202 15.49 -19.30 31.76
N GLU A 203 15.29 -20.03 32.85
CA GLU A 203 15.23 -19.53 34.23
C GLU A 203 16.53 -19.88 34.98
N GLU A 204 17.04 -21.11 34.79
CA GLU A 204 18.30 -21.60 35.33
C GLU A 204 19.19 -22.18 34.22
N PRO A 205 20.53 -22.11 34.33
CA PRO A 205 21.31 -21.46 35.39
C PRO A 205 21.37 -19.93 35.27
N VAL A 206 21.01 -19.38 34.11
CA VAL A 206 20.97 -17.93 33.84
C VAL A 206 19.68 -17.62 33.12
N LYS A 207 18.98 -16.57 33.58
CA LYS A 207 17.77 -16.10 32.92
C LYS A 207 18.11 -15.46 31.57
N LYS A 208 17.64 -16.07 30.47
CA LYS A 208 17.85 -15.59 29.10
C LYS A 208 16.65 -15.88 28.22
N THR A 209 16.58 -15.22 27.08
CA THR A 209 15.50 -15.43 26.10
C THR A 209 16.09 -15.38 24.70
N VAL A 210 15.74 -16.38 23.88
CA VAL A 210 16.17 -16.55 22.49
C VAL A 210 14.92 -16.59 21.62
N LYS A 211 14.93 -15.84 20.52
CA LYS A 211 13.82 -15.81 19.56
C LYS A 211 14.29 -16.29 18.19
N LYS A 212 13.46 -17.06 17.51
CA LYS A 212 13.69 -17.52 16.14
C LYS A 212 12.39 -17.47 15.35
N SER A 213 12.45 -16.92 14.16
CA SER A 213 11.31 -16.85 13.24
C SER A 213 11.64 -17.60 11.96
N VAL A 214 10.71 -18.42 11.48
CA VAL A 214 10.90 -19.25 10.28
C VAL A 214 9.67 -19.13 9.37
N LEU A 215 9.89 -18.91 8.07
CA LEU A 215 8.79 -18.78 7.10
C LEU A 215 8.10 -20.13 6.91
N TRP A 216 6.77 -20.12 6.88
CA TRP A 216 5.98 -21.34 6.69
C TRP A 216 6.30 -22.02 5.36
N SER A 217 6.51 -21.24 4.30
CA SER A 217 6.85 -21.76 2.97
C SER A 217 8.17 -22.54 2.95
N GLU A 218 9.16 -22.14 3.75
CA GLU A 218 10.47 -22.83 3.82
C GLU A 218 10.34 -24.19 4.51
N LEU A 219 9.41 -24.32 5.44
CA LEU A 219 9.18 -25.55 6.19
C LEU A 219 8.44 -26.60 5.35
N VAL A 220 7.43 -26.18 4.60
CA VAL A 220 6.63 -27.09 3.76
C VAL A 220 7.34 -27.46 2.45
N THR A 221 8.26 -26.63 1.96
CA THR A 221 9.05 -26.96 0.75
C THR A 221 10.00 -28.15 0.99
N ASN A 222 10.35 -28.43 2.24
CA ASN A 222 11.21 -29.55 2.63
C ASN A 222 10.42 -30.85 2.94
N LEU A 223 9.14 -30.92 2.54
CA LEU A 223 8.26 -32.08 2.67
C LEU A 223 7.95 -32.73 1.33
#